data_AF-A0AAN6YBP2-F1
#
_entry.id   AF-A0AAN6YBP2-F1
#
_cell.length_a   1.000
_cell.length_b   1.000
_cell.length_c   1.000
_cell.angle_alpha   90.00
_cell.angle_beta   90.00
_cell.angle_gamma   90.00
#
_symmetry.space_group_name_H-M   'P 1'
#
loop_
_entity.id
_entity.type
_entity.pdbx_description
1 polymer ?
#
loop_
_entity_poly.entity_id
_entity_poly.type
_entity_poly.pdbx_seq_one_letter_code
_entity_poly.pdbx_strand_id
1 'polypeptide(L)' 'MCDYTQREYSCGHFRWIASKWCRDYTITHKRCQPNVTSFEYRGEEQCGECKPKPLPPWENMIKRSNKTQTY' A
#
# COMPACT_ATOMS: atom_id res chain seq x y z
N MET A 1 -21.73 -4.03 7.45
CA MET A 1 -20.40 -3.39 7.54
C MET A 1 -19.37 -4.37 7.01
N CYS A 2 -18.30 -3.88 6.37
CA CYS A 2 -17.19 -4.74 5.93
C CYS A 2 -16.19 -4.90 7.07
N ASP A 3 -15.64 -6.11 7.19
CA ASP A 3 -14.60 -6.38 8.18
C ASP A 3 -13.23 -6.12 7.55
N TYR A 4 -12.36 -5.51 8.34
CA TYR A 4 -11.02 -5.14 7.97
C TYR A 4 -10.02 -5.68 8.97
N THR A 5 -8.86 -6.07 8.48
CA THR A 5 -7.68 -6.39 9.26
C THR A 5 -6.69 -5.24 9.13
N GLN A 6 -6.21 -4.71 10.25
CA GLN A 6 -5.10 -3.78 10.28
C GLN A 6 -3.79 -4.56 10.23
N ARG A 7 -3.01 -4.38 9.16
CA ARG A 7 -1.68 -4.93 9.02
C ARG A 7 -0.63 -3.85 9.20
N GLU A 8 0.21 -4.01 10.20
CA GLU A 8 1.35 -3.13 10.50
C GLU A 8 2.65 -3.75 9.99
N TYR A 9 3.56 -2.90 9.50
CA TYR A 9 4.82 -3.28 8.87
C TYR A 9 6.01 -2.80 9.70
N SER A 10 7.19 -3.35 9.42
CA SER A 10 8.44 -2.98 10.13
C SER A 10 8.83 -1.51 10.01
N CYS A 11 8.36 -0.82 8.97
CA CYS A 11 8.55 0.61 8.77
C CYS A 11 7.58 1.50 9.58
N GLY A 12 6.75 0.92 10.48
CA GLY A 12 5.77 1.65 11.29
C GLY A 12 4.51 2.08 10.53
N HIS A 13 4.42 1.77 9.24
CA HIS A 13 3.20 1.97 8.46
C HIS A 13 2.19 0.86 8.72
N PHE A 14 0.91 1.18 8.65
CA PHE A 14 -0.17 0.20 8.67
C PHE A 14 -1.10 0.34 7.46
N ARG A 15 -1.81 -0.73 7.11
CA ARG A 15 -2.85 -0.76 6.08
C ARG A 15 -4.06 -1.55 6.54
N TRP A 16 -5.25 -1.08 6.19
CA TRP A 16 -6.48 -1.85 6.36
C TRP A 16 -6.75 -2.69 5.12
N ILE A 17 -6.85 -4.00 5.34
CA ILE A 17 -7.13 -5.00 4.31
C ILE A 17 -8.52 -5.55 4.60
N ALA A 18 -9.43 -5.50 3.64
CA ALA A 18 -10.76 -6.07 3.83
C ALA A 18 -10.63 -7.60 3.98
N SER A 19 -11.07 -8.12 5.13
CA SER A 19 -11.14 -9.56 5.39
C SER A 19 -12.49 -10.13 4.96
N LYS A 20 -13.57 -9.34 5.10
CA LYS A 20 -14.91 -9.71 4.65
C LYS A 20 -15.66 -8.54 4.04
N TRP A 21 -16.20 -8.75 2.85
CA TRP A 21 -17.08 -7.78 2.20
C TRP A 21 -18.53 -8.01 2.63
N CYS A 22 -19.25 -6.92 2.91
CA CYS A 22 -20.69 -7.00 3.11
C CYS A 22 -21.44 -7.04 1.76
N ARG A 23 -22.71 -7.45 1.81
CA ARG A 23 -23.57 -7.54 0.62
C ARG A 23 -23.79 -6.20 -0.09
N ASP A 24 -23.80 -5.10 0.65
CA ASP A 24 -23.98 -3.77 0.04
C ASP A 24 -22.78 -3.40 -0.82
N TYR A 25 -21.57 -3.78 -0.40
CA TYR A 25 -20.36 -3.59 -1.19
C TYR A 25 -20.39 -4.40 -2.49
N THR A 26 -20.88 -5.64 -2.46
CA THR A 26 -20.94 -6.47 -3.67
C THR A 26 -21.87 -5.90 -4.74
N ILE A 27 -22.87 -5.12 -4.33
CA ILE A 27 -23.86 -4.52 -5.23
C ILE A 27 -23.39 -3.12 -5.67
N THR A 28 -22.97 -2.30 -4.72
CA THR A 28 -22.72 -0.87 -4.95
C THR A 28 -21.26 -0.54 -5.25
N HIS A 29 -20.33 -1.44 -4.91
CA HIS A 29 -18.89 -1.21 -4.86
C HIS A 29 -18.47 0.02 -4.03
N LYS A 30 -19.37 0.51 -3.15
CA LYS A 30 -19.08 1.64 -2.25
C LYS A 30 -18.51 1.11 -0.95
N ARG A 31 -17.35 1.63 -0.55
CA ARG A 31 -16.70 1.28 0.71
C ARG A 31 -17.59 1.68 1.89
N CYS A 32 -17.87 0.72 2.76
CA CYS A 32 -18.57 0.95 4.01
C CYS A 32 -17.62 1.53 5.05
N GLN A 33 -18.17 2.02 6.17
CA GLN A 33 -17.37 2.34 7.33
C GLN A 33 -16.59 1.09 7.78
N PRO A 34 -15.27 1.20 7.99
CA PRO A 34 -14.45 0.03 8.28
C PRO A 34 -14.69 -0.46 9.70
N ASN A 35 -14.94 -1.76 9.85
CA ASN A 35 -14.92 -2.45 11.13
C ASN A 35 -13.58 -3.20 11.26
N VAL A 36 -12.66 -2.72 12.09
CA VAL A 36 -11.36 -3.39 12.28
C VAL A 36 -11.53 -4.54 13.26
N THR A 37 -11.45 -5.77 12.77
CA THR A 37 -11.69 -6.99 13.56
C THR A 37 -10.42 -7.72 13.95
N SER A 38 -9.29 -7.43 13.29
CA SER A 38 -8.03 -8.12 13.52
C SER A 38 -6.84 -7.18 13.34
N PHE A 39 -5.77 -7.44 14.08
CA PHE A 39 -4.49 -6.74 14.01
C PHE A 39 -3.38 -7.75 13.73
N GLU A 40 -2.62 -7.50 12.66
CA GLU A 40 -1.50 -8.33 12.22
C GLU A 40 -0.23 -7.47 12.18
N TYR A 41 0.86 -7.96 12.77
CA TYR A 41 2.17 -7.32 12.65
C TYR A 41 3.09 -8.15 11.74
N ARG A 42 3.63 -7.53 10.69
CA ARG A 42 4.61 -8.12 9.77
C ARG A 42 5.96 -7.40 9.91
N GLY A 43 6.69 -7.77 10.97
CA GLY A 43 7.98 -7.18 11.30
C GLY A 43 9.13 -7.47 10.32
N GLU A 44 8.95 -8.44 9.41
CA GLU A 44 9.95 -8.75 8.37
C GLU A 44 9.66 -8.05 7.04
N GLU A 45 8.43 -7.55 6.83
CA GLU A 45 8.03 -6.94 5.57
C GLU A 45 8.02 -5.41 5.65
N GLN A 46 8.61 -4.77 4.65
CA GLN A 46 8.38 -3.34 4.38
C GLN A 46 7.05 -3.12 3.66
N CYS A 47 6.39 -2.00 3.95
CA CYS A 47 5.19 -1.62 3.24
C CYS A 47 5.50 -1.30 1.76
N GLY A 48 4.48 -1.35 0.89
CA GLY A 48 4.66 -1.13 -0.55
C GLY A 48 5.14 0.27 -0.94
N GLU A 49 4.97 1.28 -0.08
CA GLU A 49 5.54 2.62 -0.32
C GLU A 49 7.03 2.70 0.00
N CYS A 50 7.48 1.92 0.99
CA CYS A 50 8.90 1.87 1.37
C CYS A 50 9.73 0.96 0.46
N LYS A 51 9.08 0.01 -0.23
CA LYS A 51 9.78 -0.85 -1.18
C LYS A 51 10.26 -0.02 -2.37
N PRO A 52 11.55 -0.12 -2.76
CA PRO A 52 12.04 0.57 -3.95
C PRO A 52 11.24 0.09 -5.15
N LYS A 53 10.58 1.03 -5.84
CA LYS A 53 9.84 0.72 -7.06
C LYS A 53 10.88 0.32 -8.11
N PRO A 54 10.80 -0.89 -8.71
CA PRO A 54 11.68 -1.22 -9.81
C PRO A 54 11.47 -0.17 -10.89
N LEU A 55 12.57 0.42 -11.36
CA LEU A 55 12.49 1.35 -12.48
C LEU A 55 11.90 0.61 -13.68
N PRO A 56 10.97 1.23 -14.42
CA PRO A 56 10.45 0.60 -15.61
C PRO A 56 11.61 0.37 -16.60
N PRO A 57 11.60 -0.70 -17.42
CA PRO A 57 12.74 -1.05 -18.28
C PRO A 57 13.20 0.08 -19.20
N TRP A 58 12.27 0.96 -19.60
CA TRP A 58 12.57 2.12 -20.45
C TRP A 58 13.29 3.26 -19.72
N GLU A 59 13.27 3.32 -18.38
CA GLU A 59 13.94 4.41 -17.63
C GLU A 59 15.46 4.40 -17.89
N ASN A 60 16.04 3.19 -18.01
CA ASN A 60 17.45 3.01 -18.36
C ASN A 60 17.78 3.47 -19.79
N MET A 61 16.77 3.71 -20.64
CA MET A 61 16.95 4.24 -22.00
C MET A 61 17.01 5.77 -22.02
N ILE A 62 16.59 6.45 -20.95
CA ILE A 62 16.65 7.91 -20.86
C ILE A 62 18.03 8.33 -20.33
N LYS A 63 18.88 8.80 -21.25
CA LYS A 63 20.15 9.47 -20.89
C LYS A 63 19.87 10.87 -20.34
N ARG A 64 19.42 10.99 -19.09
CA ARG A 64 19.37 12.29 -18.41
C ARG A 64 20.80 12.72 -18.14
N SER A 65 21.30 13.74 -18.84
CA SER A 65 22.57 14.36 -18.48
C SER A 65 22.37 15.05 -17.14
N ASN A 66 23.10 14.58 -16.11
CA ASN A 66 23.13 15.24 -14.81
C ASN A 66 23.77 16.61 -14.99
N LYS A 67 22.97 17.65 -15.25
CA LYS A 67 23.40 19.02 -14.97
C LYS A 67 23.34 19.17 -13.46
N THR A 68 24.44 18.85 -12.78
CA THR A 68 24.70 19.30 -11.41
C THR A 68 24.61 20.82 -11.42
N GLN A 69 23.46 21.34 -10.99
CA GLN A 69 23.27 22.75 -10.72
C GLN A 69 23.93 23.03 -9.37
N THR A 70 25.24 23.27 -9.39
CA THR A 70 25.97 23.87 -8.27
C THR A 70 25.50 25.32 -8.12
N TYR A 71 24.96 25.65 -6.94
CA TYR A 71 24.69 27.02 -6.51
C TYR A 71 25.99 27.67 -6.00
#